data_AF-A0A1J7H8J0-F1
#
_entry.id   AF-A0A1J7H8J0-F1
#
_cell.length_a   1.000
_cell.length_b   1.000
_cell.length_c   1.000
_cell.angle_alpha   90.00
_cell.angle_beta   90.00
_cell.angle_gamma   90.00
#
_symmetry.space_group_name_H-M   'P 1'
#
loop_
_entity.id
_entity.type
_entity.pdbx_description
1 polymer ?
#
loop_
_entity_poly.entity_id
_entity_poly.type
_entity_poly.pdbx_seq_one_letter_code
_entity_poly.pdbx_strand_id
1 'polypeptide(L)'
;MAMLFEGFPTAIAMSEREVVSVIEFLVEFGIPRDEIDRVVRYYPRVLGFGVEDRLKPLIHELRGLGFSGREVRKEIVRDPRILGMEVGEFSRCLQLLQSLKCREAIKERIIGEGGMLRACFEVKLRVDCLCGHGLIRRDALKVLWKEPRLVTYDLENIEKKIEFLVQRMKYSVDCLPHVPEYLGVNLEKQIVPRYTVIEYLIAKGAIGHEVGLKDLIKPSRLRFYNLYVKPYPECEKMYGRFSAALEVKSKHPAGLWKLFKPQKFTETDEDVKNMKSFMELLV
;
A
#
# COMPACT_ATOMS: atom_id res chain seq x y z
N MET A 1 7.18 32.06 -18.40
CA MET A 1 8.46 31.82 -19.13
C MET A 1 9.69 31.99 -18.23
N ALA A 2 9.88 33.10 -17.50
CA ALA A 2 11.10 33.30 -16.67
C ALA A 2 11.32 32.23 -15.57
N MET A 3 10.26 31.73 -14.92
CA MET A 3 10.38 30.66 -13.89
C MET A 3 10.54 29.22 -14.44
N LEU A 4 10.47 29.01 -15.77
CA LEU A 4 10.71 27.69 -16.36
C LEU A 4 12.20 27.31 -16.36
N PHE A 5 13.08 28.32 -16.39
CA PHE A 5 14.53 28.14 -16.55
C PHE A 5 15.26 27.74 -15.26
N GLU A 6 14.72 28.05 -14.08
CA GLU A 6 15.37 27.70 -12.81
C GLU A 6 15.09 26.25 -12.36
N GLY A 7 13.98 25.64 -12.81
CA GLY A 7 13.55 24.30 -12.38
C GLY A 7 13.71 23.18 -13.42
N PHE A 8 14.03 23.50 -14.68
CA PHE A 8 14.10 22.53 -15.77
C PHE A 8 15.19 22.89 -16.80
N PRO A 9 16.47 22.54 -16.53
CA PRO A 9 17.59 22.90 -17.41
C PRO A 9 17.43 22.38 -18.85
N THR A 10 16.70 21.27 -19.02
CA THR A 10 16.41 20.67 -20.33
C THR A 10 15.47 21.52 -21.19
N ALA A 11 14.70 22.46 -20.63
CA ALA A 11 13.85 23.39 -21.39
C ALA A 11 14.68 24.25 -22.36
N ILE A 12 15.96 24.45 -22.07
CA ILE A 12 16.91 25.22 -22.89
C ILE A 12 17.27 24.46 -24.18
N ALA A 13 17.17 23.13 -24.18
CA ALA A 13 17.49 22.28 -25.33
C ALA A 13 16.29 21.95 -26.23
N MET A 14 15.09 22.44 -25.88
CA MET A 14 13.86 22.10 -26.58
C MET A 14 13.57 23.07 -27.71
N SER A 15 13.04 22.57 -28.83
CA SER A 15 12.59 23.46 -29.88
C SER A 15 11.29 24.14 -29.47
N GLU A 16 11.15 25.43 -29.82
CA GLU A 16 9.91 26.19 -29.60
C GLU A 16 8.69 25.47 -30.19
N ARG A 17 8.88 24.78 -31.32
CA ARG A 17 7.83 23.99 -32.01
C ARG A 17 7.32 22.83 -31.15
N GLU A 18 8.20 22.10 -30.47
CA GLU A 18 7.80 20.99 -29.59
C GLU A 18 6.98 21.50 -28.42
N VAL A 19 7.43 22.59 -27.77
CA VAL A 19 6.72 23.23 -26.65
C VAL A 19 5.32 23.68 -27.09
N VAL A 20 5.22 24.38 -28.22
CA VAL A 20 3.94 24.87 -28.76
C VAL A 20 3.01 23.69 -29.07
N SER A 21 3.51 22.64 -29.70
CA SER A 21 2.69 21.47 -30.07
C SER A 21 2.06 20.78 -28.86
N VAL A 22 2.77 20.67 -27.73
CA VAL A 22 2.23 20.08 -26.49
C VAL A 22 1.15 20.98 -25.90
N ILE A 23 1.37 22.30 -25.89
CA ILE A 23 0.39 23.25 -25.37
C ILE A 23 -0.89 23.22 -26.23
N GLU A 24 -0.75 23.25 -27.55
CA GLU A 24 -1.88 23.15 -28.48
C GLU A 24 -2.65 21.86 -28.27
N PHE A 25 -1.95 20.73 -28.14
CA PHE A 25 -2.58 19.44 -27.83
C PHE A 25 -3.39 19.47 -26.52
N LEU A 26 -2.86 20.07 -25.44
CA LEU A 26 -3.59 20.17 -24.16
C LEU A 26 -4.84 21.05 -24.28
N VAL A 27 -4.76 22.15 -25.05
CA VAL A 27 -5.92 23.01 -25.36
C VAL A 27 -6.97 22.23 -26.17
N GLU A 28 -6.56 21.55 -27.23
CA GLU A 28 -7.44 20.72 -28.08
C GLU A 28 -8.09 19.58 -27.29
N PHE A 29 -7.37 18.98 -26.34
CA PHE A 29 -7.92 17.97 -25.44
C PHE A 29 -9.00 18.53 -24.49
N GLY A 30 -9.02 19.86 -24.33
CA GLY A 30 -10.03 20.62 -23.60
C GLY A 30 -9.56 21.12 -22.23
N ILE A 31 -8.25 21.21 -21.99
CA ILE A 31 -7.72 21.84 -20.77
C ILE A 31 -7.72 23.36 -20.97
N PRO A 32 -8.37 24.14 -20.07
CA PRO A 32 -8.38 25.60 -20.16
C PRO A 32 -6.96 26.18 -20.09
N ARG A 33 -6.70 27.26 -20.85
CA ARG A 33 -5.35 27.87 -20.92
C ARG A 33 -4.84 28.33 -19.55
N ASP A 34 -5.71 28.79 -18.68
CA ASP A 34 -5.40 29.19 -17.29
C ASP A 34 -4.93 28.01 -16.42
N GLU A 35 -5.42 26.79 -16.68
CA GLU A 35 -4.97 25.59 -15.99
C GLU A 35 -3.70 24.99 -16.64
N ILE A 36 -3.43 25.26 -17.92
CA ILE A 36 -2.20 24.79 -18.60
C ILE A 36 -0.96 25.39 -17.94
N ASP A 37 -0.98 26.68 -17.59
CA ASP A 37 0.15 27.32 -16.88
C ASP A 37 0.46 26.60 -15.57
N ARG A 38 -0.58 26.16 -14.84
CA ARG A 38 -0.45 25.37 -13.62
C ARG A 38 0.11 23.98 -13.89
N VAL A 39 -0.39 23.29 -14.92
CA VAL A 39 0.10 21.98 -15.36
C VAL A 39 1.60 22.03 -15.68
N VAL A 40 1.99 22.99 -16.50
CA VAL A 40 3.39 23.18 -16.93
C VAL A 40 4.28 23.58 -15.75
N ARG A 41 3.80 24.43 -14.83
CA ARG A 41 4.57 24.81 -13.64
C ARG A 41 4.78 23.63 -12.68
N TYR A 42 3.77 22.79 -12.49
CA TYR A 42 3.87 21.64 -11.59
C TYR A 42 4.64 20.47 -12.20
N TYR A 43 4.54 20.29 -13.53
CA TYR A 43 5.23 19.22 -14.24
C TYR A 43 5.82 19.70 -15.57
N PRO A 44 6.91 20.50 -15.53
CA PRO A 44 7.54 21.08 -16.74
C PRO A 44 7.98 20.03 -17.75
N ARG A 45 8.31 18.82 -17.28
CA ARG A 45 8.71 17.68 -18.10
C ARG A 45 7.68 17.29 -19.17
N VAL A 46 6.40 17.61 -18.97
CA VAL A 46 5.34 17.36 -19.96
C VAL A 46 5.65 17.98 -21.32
N LEU A 47 6.33 19.15 -21.33
CA LEU A 47 6.64 19.85 -22.57
C LEU A 47 7.59 19.04 -23.46
N GLY A 48 8.44 18.20 -22.87
CA GLY A 48 9.38 17.35 -23.59
C GLY A 48 8.79 16.04 -24.09
N PHE A 49 7.47 15.86 -24.01
CA PHE A 49 6.80 14.67 -24.51
C PHE A 49 6.35 14.87 -25.94
N GLY A 50 6.64 13.91 -26.80
CA GLY A 50 6.10 13.94 -28.14
C GLY A 50 4.59 13.69 -28.15
N VAL A 51 3.88 14.49 -28.95
CA VAL A 51 2.42 14.48 -29.01
C VAL A 51 1.92 13.18 -29.67
N GLU A 52 2.49 12.81 -30.81
CA GLU A 52 2.04 11.68 -31.63
C GLU A 52 2.46 10.31 -31.09
N ASP A 53 3.66 10.22 -30.54
CA ASP A 53 4.29 8.97 -30.10
C ASP A 53 4.05 8.66 -28.61
N ARG A 54 3.69 9.66 -27.80
CA ARG A 54 3.48 9.48 -26.36
C ARG A 54 2.14 9.97 -25.84
N LEU A 55 1.81 11.25 -26.01
CA LEU A 55 0.61 11.83 -25.38
C LEU A 55 -0.68 11.26 -25.97
N LYS A 56 -0.83 11.27 -27.30
CA LYS A 56 -2.02 10.71 -27.98
C LYS A 56 -2.22 9.22 -27.68
N PRO A 57 -1.20 8.33 -27.77
CA PRO A 57 -1.33 6.94 -27.37
C PRO A 57 -1.79 6.74 -25.92
N LEU A 58 -1.27 7.54 -24.97
CA LEU A 58 -1.68 7.47 -23.57
C LEU A 58 -3.16 7.85 -23.38
N ILE A 59 -3.60 8.94 -24.01
CA ILE A 59 -5.01 9.35 -23.98
C ILE A 59 -5.92 8.29 -24.64
N HIS A 60 -5.46 7.67 -25.73
CA HIS A 60 -6.19 6.60 -26.39
C HIS A 60 -6.32 5.37 -25.48
N GLU A 61 -5.26 4.96 -24.78
CA GLU A 61 -5.32 3.89 -23.77
C GLU A 61 -6.38 4.21 -22.71
N LEU A 62 -6.33 5.40 -22.11
CA LEU A 62 -7.27 5.81 -21.07
C LEU A 62 -8.73 5.75 -21.55
N ARG A 63 -9.00 6.22 -22.78
CA ARG A 63 -10.34 6.10 -23.39
C ARG A 63 -10.72 4.65 -23.63
N GLY A 64 -9.80 3.82 -24.10
CA GLY A 64 -10.01 2.39 -24.32
C GLY A 64 -10.32 1.61 -23.04
N LEU A 65 -9.82 2.09 -21.89
CA LEU A 65 -10.14 1.56 -20.56
C LEU A 65 -11.48 2.07 -20.01
N GLY A 66 -12.19 2.94 -20.75
CA GLY A 66 -13.52 3.44 -20.39
C GLY A 66 -13.51 4.76 -19.61
N PHE A 67 -12.36 5.42 -19.43
CA PHE A 67 -12.32 6.73 -18.76
C PHE A 67 -12.83 7.83 -19.69
N SER A 68 -13.75 8.66 -19.18
CA SER A 68 -14.27 9.79 -19.96
C SER A 68 -13.21 10.88 -20.12
N GLY A 69 -13.27 11.65 -21.21
CA GLY A 69 -12.38 12.79 -21.41
C GLY A 69 -12.46 13.81 -20.26
N ARG A 70 -13.62 13.94 -19.61
CA ARG A 70 -13.80 14.82 -18.45
C ARG A 70 -13.00 14.33 -17.23
N GLU A 71 -13.05 13.04 -16.93
CA GLU A 71 -12.28 12.45 -15.83
C GLU A 71 -10.78 12.60 -16.05
N VAL A 72 -10.32 12.31 -17.28
CA VAL A 72 -8.90 12.43 -17.65
C VAL A 72 -8.43 13.88 -17.53
N ARG A 73 -9.17 14.85 -18.07
CA ARG A 73 -8.83 16.27 -17.91
C ARG A 73 -8.76 16.70 -16.45
N LYS A 74 -9.75 16.32 -15.64
CA LYS A 74 -9.79 16.64 -14.21
C LYS A 74 -8.55 16.12 -13.49
N GLU A 75 -8.12 14.90 -13.81
CA GLU A 75 -6.95 14.31 -13.19
C GLU A 75 -5.62 14.91 -13.71
N ILE A 76 -5.52 15.26 -14.99
CA ILE A 76 -4.34 15.99 -15.51
C ILE A 76 -4.15 17.33 -14.81
N VAL A 77 -5.22 18.09 -14.62
CA VAL A 77 -5.17 19.37 -13.90
C VAL A 77 -4.80 19.17 -12.41
N ARG A 78 -5.32 18.10 -11.80
CA ARG A 78 -5.02 17.75 -10.40
C ARG A 78 -3.57 17.36 -10.20
N ASP A 79 -3.06 16.47 -11.05
CA ASP A 79 -1.72 15.91 -10.97
C ASP A 79 -1.17 15.56 -12.36
N PRO A 80 -0.51 16.51 -13.04
CA PRO A 80 -0.09 16.33 -14.43
C PRO A 80 1.01 15.29 -14.62
N ARG A 81 1.61 14.77 -13.54
CA ARG A 81 2.52 13.62 -13.59
C ARG A 81 1.84 12.37 -14.14
N ILE A 82 0.51 12.33 -14.16
CA ILE A 82 -0.26 11.30 -14.83
C ILE A 82 0.10 11.13 -16.32
N LEU A 83 0.48 12.22 -17.00
CA LEU A 83 0.96 12.21 -18.38
C LEU A 83 2.35 11.57 -18.53
N GLY A 84 3.05 11.40 -17.41
CA GLY A 84 4.35 10.76 -17.32
C GLY A 84 4.30 9.23 -17.40
N MET A 85 3.12 8.62 -17.29
CA MET A 85 2.96 7.17 -17.39
C MET A 85 3.26 6.67 -18.80
N GLU A 86 3.84 5.48 -18.89
CA GLU A 86 4.05 4.78 -20.16
C GLU A 86 2.76 4.06 -20.59
N VAL A 87 2.61 3.90 -21.90
CA VAL A 87 1.47 3.17 -22.48
C VAL A 87 1.47 1.72 -21.95
N GLY A 88 0.31 1.26 -21.52
CA GLY A 88 0.09 -0.05 -20.90
C GLY A 88 0.23 -0.05 -19.39
N GLU A 89 0.78 1.00 -18.77
CA GLU A 89 0.90 1.06 -17.32
C GLU A 89 -0.45 1.25 -16.63
N PHE A 90 -1.36 2.03 -17.22
CA PHE A 90 -2.73 2.15 -16.71
C PHE A 90 -3.45 0.83 -16.73
N SER A 91 -3.36 0.11 -17.85
CA SER A 91 -3.95 -1.22 -17.99
C SER A 91 -3.46 -2.17 -16.90
N ARG A 92 -2.15 -2.19 -16.62
CA ARG A 92 -1.56 -3.02 -15.57
C ARG A 92 -2.02 -2.59 -14.16
N CYS A 93 -2.10 -1.29 -13.89
CA CYS A 93 -2.57 -0.78 -12.60
C CYS A 93 -4.05 -1.12 -12.37
N LEU A 94 -4.88 -0.97 -13.41
CA LEU A 94 -6.30 -1.31 -13.36
C LEU A 94 -6.49 -2.82 -13.13
N GLN A 95 -5.74 -3.66 -13.84
CA GLN A 95 -5.75 -5.12 -13.63
C GLN A 95 -5.35 -5.50 -12.21
N LEU A 96 -4.31 -4.85 -11.65
CA LEU A 96 -3.92 -5.06 -10.25
C LEU A 96 -5.10 -4.74 -9.33
N LEU A 97 -5.71 -3.56 -9.47
CA LEU A 97 -6.83 -3.12 -8.65
C LEU A 97 -8.04 -4.06 -8.74
N GLN A 98 -8.37 -4.53 -9.94
CA GLN A 98 -9.44 -5.51 -10.17
C GLN A 98 -9.12 -6.89 -9.56
N SER A 99 -7.84 -7.27 -9.52
CA SER A 99 -7.39 -8.55 -8.95
C SER A 99 -7.29 -8.57 -7.41
N LEU A 100 -7.50 -7.42 -6.75
CA LEU A 100 -7.36 -7.30 -5.31
C LEU A 100 -8.44 -8.10 -4.56
N LYS A 101 -8.01 -9.11 -3.80
CA LYS A 101 -8.85 -9.90 -2.91
C LYS A 101 -8.92 -9.28 -1.51
N CYS A 102 -9.40 -8.04 -1.43
CA CYS A 102 -9.56 -7.31 -0.15
C CYS A 102 -11.03 -6.99 0.14
N ARG A 103 -11.31 -6.57 1.39
CA ARG A 103 -12.65 -6.14 1.81
C ARG A 103 -13.11 -4.94 1.00
N GLU A 104 -14.40 -4.83 0.71
CA GLU A 104 -14.97 -3.72 -0.08
C GLU A 104 -14.63 -2.35 0.52
N ALA A 105 -14.68 -2.19 1.85
CA ALA A 105 -14.26 -0.95 2.51
C ALA A 105 -12.80 -0.53 2.21
N ILE A 106 -11.91 -1.49 1.90
CA ILE A 106 -10.54 -1.17 1.49
C ILE A 106 -10.53 -0.71 0.03
N LYS A 107 -11.29 -1.36 -0.86
CA LYS A 107 -11.41 -0.94 -2.27
C LYS A 107 -12.02 0.45 -2.39
N GLU A 108 -13.08 0.72 -1.63
CA GLU A 108 -13.72 2.05 -1.56
C GLU A 108 -12.73 3.12 -1.09
N ARG A 109 -11.89 2.81 -0.09
CA ARG A 109 -10.84 3.74 0.36
C ARG A 109 -9.74 3.97 -0.67
N ILE A 110 -9.39 2.94 -1.45
CA ILE A 110 -8.37 3.05 -2.51
C ILE A 110 -8.89 3.90 -3.66
N ILE A 111 -10.13 3.67 -4.10
CA ILE A 111 -10.78 4.45 -5.15
C ILE A 111 -11.00 5.88 -4.65
N GLY A 112 -11.54 6.01 -3.43
CA GLY A 112 -11.80 7.28 -2.76
C GLY A 112 -12.58 8.27 -3.61
N GLU A 113 -12.47 9.55 -3.27
CA GLU A 113 -13.06 10.64 -4.05
C GLU A 113 -12.36 10.88 -5.39
N GLY A 114 -11.13 10.35 -5.55
CA GLY A 114 -10.34 10.47 -6.77
C GLY A 114 -10.81 9.56 -7.91
N GLY A 115 -11.62 8.55 -7.61
CA GLY A 115 -12.11 7.59 -8.59
C GLY A 115 -11.02 6.61 -9.06
N MET A 116 -11.41 5.74 -9.99
CA MET A 116 -10.57 4.63 -10.45
C MET A 116 -9.30 5.10 -11.18
N LEU A 117 -9.39 6.20 -11.93
CA LEU A 117 -8.23 6.77 -12.64
C LEU A 117 -7.13 7.21 -11.67
N ARG A 118 -7.51 7.94 -10.61
CA ARG A 118 -6.58 8.33 -9.54
C ARG A 118 -5.99 7.11 -8.86
N ALA A 119 -6.80 6.13 -8.51
CA ALA A 119 -6.32 4.90 -7.87
C ALA A 119 -5.26 4.18 -8.71
N CYS A 120 -5.43 4.11 -10.03
CA CYS A 120 -4.42 3.56 -10.94
C CYS A 120 -3.11 4.35 -10.87
N PHE A 121 -3.20 5.68 -10.85
CA PHE A 121 -2.03 6.54 -10.72
C PHE A 121 -1.34 6.39 -9.36
N GLU A 122 -2.10 6.29 -8.26
CA GLU A 122 -1.54 6.06 -6.92
C GLU A 122 -0.80 4.72 -6.83
N VAL A 123 -1.31 3.66 -7.49
CA VAL A 123 -0.61 2.38 -7.64
C VAL A 123 0.74 2.59 -8.32
N LYS A 124 0.78 3.31 -9.45
CA LYS A 124 2.03 3.62 -10.16
C LYS A 124 3.04 4.32 -9.25
N LEU A 125 2.61 5.33 -8.51
CA LEU A 125 3.48 6.05 -7.58
C LEU A 125 4.10 5.13 -6.52
N ARG A 126 3.34 4.17 -5.98
CA ARG A 126 3.89 3.21 -4.99
C ARG A 126 4.84 2.22 -5.65
N VAL A 127 4.52 1.74 -6.85
CA VAL A 127 5.41 0.85 -7.61
C VAL A 127 6.73 1.55 -7.89
N ASP A 128 6.70 2.81 -8.35
CA ASP A 128 7.91 3.59 -8.64
C ASP A 128 8.75 3.85 -7.39
N CYS A 129 8.11 4.24 -6.28
CA CYS A 129 8.78 4.44 -5.00
C CYS A 129 9.51 3.15 -4.56
N LEU A 130 8.81 2.01 -4.57
CA LEU A 130 9.41 0.72 -4.23
C LEU A 130 10.56 0.35 -5.18
N CYS A 131 10.40 0.58 -6.48
CA CYS A 131 11.45 0.31 -7.47
C CYS A 131 12.66 1.24 -7.31
N GLY A 132 12.43 2.51 -6.97
CA GLY A 132 13.49 3.49 -6.68
C GLY A 132 14.36 3.10 -5.50
N HIS A 133 13.82 2.32 -4.55
CA HIS A 133 14.57 1.73 -3.44
C HIS A 133 15.18 0.34 -3.75
N GLY A 134 15.10 -0.13 -4.99
CA GLY A 134 15.80 -1.33 -5.46
C GLY A 134 14.93 -2.57 -5.67
N LEU A 135 13.62 -2.52 -5.42
CA LEU A 135 12.74 -3.64 -5.75
C LEU A 135 12.52 -3.77 -7.25
N ILE A 136 12.43 -5.01 -7.74
CA ILE A 136 11.95 -5.23 -9.11
C ILE A 136 10.44 -4.96 -9.20
N ARG A 137 9.97 -4.49 -10.37
CA ARG A 137 8.55 -4.16 -10.60
C ARG A 137 7.58 -5.30 -10.25
N ARG A 138 7.96 -6.54 -10.55
CA ARG A 138 7.18 -7.75 -10.22
C ARG A 138 6.94 -7.86 -8.72
N ASP A 139 7.96 -7.61 -7.92
CA ASP A 139 7.92 -7.71 -6.46
C ASP A 139 7.21 -6.52 -5.83
N ALA A 140 7.37 -5.32 -6.39
CA ALA A 140 6.59 -4.15 -5.99
C ALA A 140 5.07 -4.37 -6.18
N LEU A 141 4.66 -4.91 -7.34
CA LEU A 141 3.27 -5.29 -7.59
C LEU A 141 2.77 -6.37 -6.62
N LYS A 142 3.63 -7.36 -6.30
CA LYS A 142 3.32 -8.41 -5.32
C LYS A 142 3.13 -7.87 -3.92
N VAL A 143 3.93 -6.87 -3.50
CA VAL A 143 3.75 -6.16 -2.23
C VAL A 143 2.39 -5.49 -2.17
N LEU A 144 2.03 -4.70 -3.19
CA LEU A 144 0.74 -4.01 -3.27
C LEU A 144 -0.45 -4.97 -3.33
N TRP A 145 -0.31 -6.10 -4.03
CA TRP A 145 -1.35 -7.11 -4.09
C TRP A 145 -1.61 -7.76 -2.72
N LYS A 146 -0.55 -8.01 -1.95
CA LYS A 146 -0.65 -8.58 -0.60
C LYS A 146 -1.06 -7.56 0.47
N GLU A 147 -0.66 -6.30 0.30
CA GLU A 147 -0.99 -5.20 1.21
C GLU A 147 -1.60 -4.02 0.44
N PRO A 148 -2.90 -4.11 0.06
CA PRO A 148 -3.53 -3.11 -0.80
C PRO A 148 -3.69 -1.75 -0.14
N ARG A 149 -3.69 -1.69 1.20
CA ARG A 149 -3.81 -0.43 1.95
C ARG A 149 -2.63 0.51 1.71
N LEU A 150 -1.50 -0.02 1.22
CA LEU A 150 -0.32 0.75 0.87
C LEU A 150 -0.62 1.85 -0.17
N VAL A 151 -1.61 1.65 -1.04
CA VAL A 151 -2.06 2.66 -2.01
C VAL A 151 -2.60 3.92 -1.31
N THR A 152 -3.13 3.78 -0.09
CA THR A 152 -3.72 4.89 0.69
C THR A 152 -2.76 5.57 1.64
N TYR A 153 -1.55 5.05 1.82
CA TYR A 153 -0.56 5.64 2.73
C TYR A 153 0.27 6.70 2.04
N ASP A 154 0.66 7.73 2.77
CA ASP A 154 1.52 8.79 2.25
C ASP A 154 2.86 8.24 1.80
N LEU A 155 3.34 8.67 0.62
CA LEU A 155 4.61 8.21 0.05
C LEU A 155 5.78 8.47 1.00
N GLU A 156 5.83 9.65 1.63
CA GLU A 156 6.87 10.00 2.61
C GLU A 156 6.91 9.01 3.79
N ASN A 157 5.75 8.50 4.22
CA ASN A 157 5.70 7.51 5.29
C ASN A 157 6.26 6.15 4.84
N ILE A 158 6.03 5.78 3.58
CA ILE A 158 6.57 4.55 2.98
C ILE A 158 8.08 4.67 2.88
N GLU A 159 8.60 5.79 2.36
CA GLU A 159 10.03 6.06 2.21
C GLU A 159 10.74 6.00 3.57
N LYS A 160 10.23 6.70 4.59
CA LYS A 160 10.80 6.65 5.96
C LYS A 160 10.87 5.23 6.52
N LYS A 161 9.88 4.38 6.24
CA LYS A 161 9.89 2.98 6.68
C LYS A 161 10.94 2.15 5.93
N ILE A 162 11.09 2.37 4.62
CA ILE A 162 12.10 1.68 3.82
C ILE A 162 13.51 2.12 4.23
N GLU A 163 13.74 3.41 4.45
CA GLU A 163 15.00 3.94 4.97
C GLU A 163 15.34 3.32 6.32
N PHE A 164 14.39 3.27 7.26
CA PHE A 164 14.62 2.62 8.55
C PHE A 164 14.97 1.13 8.39
N LEU A 165 14.28 0.41 7.50
CA LEU A 165 14.54 -1.00 7.23
C LEU A 165 15.97 -1.25 6.73
N VAL A 166 16.40 -0.47 5.75
CA VAL A 166 17.71 -0.64 5.10
C VAL A 166 18.83 -0.07 5.94
N GLN A 167 18.68 1.15 6.45
CA GLN A 167 19.75 1.88 7.11
C GLN A 167 19.91 1.47 8.58
N ARG A 168 18.81 1.34 9.33
CA ARG A 168 18.85 1.07 10.78
C ARG A 168 18.80 -0.42 11.09
N MET A 169 17.92 -1.16 10.41
CA MET A 169 17.74 -2.60 10.64
C MET A 169 18.63 -3.49 9.76
N LYS A 170 19.30 -2.92 8.75
CA LYS A 170 20.24 -3.61 7.85
C LYS A 170 19.61 -4.76 7.03
N TYR A 171 18.30 -4.70 6.78
CA TYR A 171 17.63 -5.65 5.89
C TYR A 171 17.68 -5.19 4.44
N SER A 172 17.73 -6.14 3.49
CA SER A 172 17.48 -5.84 2.07
C SER A 172 15.99 -5.56 1.85
N VAL A 173 15.67 -4.66 0.92
CA VAL A 173 14.30 -4.40 0.46
C VAL A 173 13.61 -5.65 -0.10
N ASP A 174 14.37 -6.65 -0.54
CA ASP A 174 13.89 -7.93 -1.07
C ASP A 174 13.08 -8.74 -0.05
N CYS A 175 13.11 -8.38 1.23
CA CYS A 175 12.26 -9.03 2.24
C CYS A 175 10.80 -8.54 2.19
N LEU A 176 10.52 -7.37 1.61
CA LEU A 176 9.20 -6.75 1.60
C LEU A 176 8.11 -7.62 0.92
N PRO A 177 8.37 -8.31 -0.21
CA PRO A 177 7.38 -9.23 -0.80
C PRO A 177 7.01 -10.41 0.09
N HIS A 178 7.84 -10.75 1.07
CA HIS A 178 7.61 -11.81 2.05
C HIS A 178 6.89 -11.30 3.30
N VAL A 179 7.12 -10.05 3.70
CA VAL A 179 6.52 -9.40 4.88
C VAL A 179 5.98 -8.00 4.54
N PRO A 180 5.00 -7.89 3.62
CA PRO A 180 4.49 -6.59 3.18
C PRO A 180 3.77 -5.83 4.29
N GLU A 181 3.30 -6.53 5.33
CA GLU A 181 2.65 -5.93 6.50
C GLU A 181 3.57 -4.98 7.27
N TYR A 182 4.90 -5.07 7.07
CA TYR A 182 5.88 -4.11 7.59
C TYR A 182 5.52 -2.66 7.21
N LEU A 183 5.11 -2.44 5.95
CA LEU A 183 4.73 -1.11 5.48
C LEU A 183 3.38 -0.65 6.03
N GLY A 184 2.56 -1.56 6.54
CA GLY A 184 1.24 -1.26 7.12
C GLY A 184 1.25 -0.92 8.61
N VAL A 185 2.26 -1.36 9.36
CA VAL A 185 2.37 -1.05 10.79
C VAL A 185 2.98 0.33 11.05
N ASN A 186 2.76 0.87 12.25
CA ASN A 186 3.26 2.20 12.61
C ASN A 186 4.75 2.14 13.00
N LEU A 187 5.58 2.99 12.37
CA LEU A 187 7.03 3.02 12.61
C LEU A 187 7.35 3.30 14.08
N GLU A 188 6.93 4.44 14.61
CA GLU A 188 7.27 4.90 15.96
C GLU A 188 6.62 4.09 17.08
N LYS A 189 5.37 3.68 16.90
CA LYS A 189 4.60 3.02 17.95
C LYS A 189 4.81 1.51 18.00
N GLN A 190 5.28 0.90 16.92
CA GLN A 190 5.36 -0.56 16.82
C GLN A 190 6.72 -1.05 16.32
N ILE A 191 7.23 -0.55 15.20
CA ILE A 191 8.47 -1.06 14.61
C ILE A 191 9.66 -0.71 15.51
N VAL A 192 9.83 0.58 15.83
CA VAL A 192 10.96 1.09 16.62
C VAL A 192 11.02 0.44 18.01
N PRO A 193 9.95 0.41 18.84
CA PRO A 193 10.02 -0.16 20.18
C PRO A 193 10.31 -1.66 20.17
N ARG A 194 9.78 -2.40 19.19
CA ARG A 194 10.06 -3.83 19.04
C ARG A 194 11.50 -4.06 18.62
N TYR A 195 11.99 -3.31 17.65
CA TYR A 195 13.36 -3.46 17.15
C TYR A 195 14.38 -3.13 18.24
N THR A 196 14.18 -2.05 19.00
CA THR A 196 15.05 -1.68 20.13
C THR A 196 15.15 -2.78 21.19
N VAL A 197 14.03 -3.44 21.53
CA VAL A 197 14.04 -4.58 22.46
C VAL A 197 14.86 -5.73 21.90
N ILE A 198 14.65 -6.12 20.65
CA ILE A 198 15.39 -7.22 20.01
C ILE A 198 16.88 -6.90 19.93
N GLU A 199 17.23 -5.71 19.50
CA GLU A 199 18.63 -5.26 19.41
C GLU A 199 19.33 -5.31 20.77
N TYR A 200 18.66 -4.83 21.82
CA TYR A 200 19.19 -4.90 23.18
C TYR A 200 19.43 -6.35 23.64
N LEU A 201 18.47 -7.23 23.39
CA LEU A 201 18.57 -8.63 23.80
C LEU A 201 19.67 -9.38 23.03
N ILE A 202 19.86 -9.08 21.74
CA ILE A 202 20.97 -9.59 20.95
C ILE A 202 22.31 -9.09 21.52
N ALA A 203 22.43 -7.80 21.81
CA ALA A 203 23.65 -7.22 22.39
C ALA A 203 24.01 -7.82 23.77
N LYS A 204 23.01 -8.27 24.54
CA LYS A 204 23.19 -8.96 25.82
C LYS A 204 23.44 -10.47 25.69
N GLY A 205 23.38 -11.03 24.48
CA GLY A 205 23.47 -12.48 24.26
C GLY A 205 22.28 -13.25 24.84
N ALA A 206 21.16 -12.58 25.13
CA ALA A 206 19.98 -13.17 25.76
C ALA A 206 19.15 -14.01 24.77
N ILE A 207 19.31 -13.74 23.46
CA ILE A 207 18.67 -14.49 22.37
C ILE A 207 19.79 -15.08 21.51
N GLY A 208 19.86 -16.40 21.44
CA GLY A 208 20.87 -17.14 20.66
C GLY A 208 20.54 -17.37 19.19
N HIS A 209 19.50 -16.71 18.66
CA HIS A 209 19.09 -16.83 17.26
C HIS A 209 18.71 -15.47 16.67
N GLU A 210 18.85 -15.33 15.35
CA GLU A 210 18.40 -14.12 14.65
C GLU A 210 16.86 -14.04 14.64
N VAL A 211 16.33 -12.92 15.12
CA VAL A 211 14.90 -12.64 15.05
C VAL A 211 14.61 -11.98 13.71
N GLY A 212 14.00 -12.73 12.80
CA GLY A 212 13.65 -12.25 11.46
C GLY A 212 12.57 -11.16 11.48
N LEU A 213 12.49 -10.37 10.40
CA LEU A 213 11.50 -9.30 10.24
C LEU A 213 10.06 -9.79 10.45
N LYS A 214 9.74 -11.02 10.04
CA LYS A 214 8.42 -11.61 10.23
C LYS A 214 8.03 -11.71 11.71
N ASP A 215 8.97 -12.13 12.56
CA ASP A 215 8.76 -12.34 13.99
C ASP A 215 8.75 -11.01 14.76
N LEU A 216 9.34 -9.96 14.17
CA LEU A 216 9.20 -8.60 14.67
C LEU A 216 7.79 -8.04 14.40
N ILE A 217 7.26 -8.25 13.19
CA ILE A 217 6.07 -7.55 12.70
C ILE A 217 4.77 -8.31 13.00
N LYS A 218 4.71 -9.62 12.74
CA LYS A 218 3.45 -10.39 12.80
C LYS A 218 2.87 -10.60 14.20
N PRO A 219 3.65 -10.72 15.29
CA PRO A 219 3.06 -10.93 16.61
C PRO A 219 2.16 -9.76 17.05
N SER A 220 1.08 -10.09 17.76
CA SER A 220 0.29 -9.09 18.48
C SER A 220 1.15 -8.40 19.55
N ARG A 221 0.71 -7.22 20.02
CA ARG A 221 1.42 -6.50 21.10
C ARG A 221 1.62 -7.38 22.33
N LEU A 222 0.58 -8.11 22.76
CA LEU A 222 0.64 -9.01 23.90
C LEU A 222 1.58 -10.20 23.65
N ARG A 223 1.53 -10.80 22.45
CA ARG A 223 2.41 -11.92 22.11
C ARG A 223 3.87 -11.49 22.08
N PHE A 224 4.19 -10.35 21.48
CA PHE A 224 5.54 -9.80 21.49
C PHE A 224 6.02 -9.51 22.91
N TYR A 225 5.18 -8.89 23.73
CA TYR A 225 5.49 -8.59 25.14
C TYR A 225 5.82 -9.88 25.90
N ASN A 226 4.98 -10.91 25.82
CA ASN A 226 5.21 -12.16 26.55
C ASN A 226 6.48 -12.91 26.11
N LEU A 227 6.88 -12.79 24.85
CA LEU A 227 8.06 -13.47 24.30
C LEU A 227 9.36 -12.73 24.62
N TYR A 228 9.38 -11.40 24.46
CA TYR A 228 10.63 -10.63 24.46
C TYR A 228 10.72 -9.59 25.57
N VAL A 229 9.63 -9.24 26.24
CA VAL A 229 9.64 -8.17 27.26
C VAL A 229 9.42 -8.74 28.66
N LYS A 230 8.38 -9.55 28.87
CA LYS A 230 8.05 -10.15 30.17
C LYS A 230 9.21 -10.98 30.77
N PRO A 231 9.98 -11.77 29.99
CA PRO A 231 11.12 -12.51 30.54
C PRO A 231 12.31 -11.61 30.92
N TYR A 232 12.34 -10.37 30.43
CA TYR A 232 13.44 -9.42 30.60
C TYR A 232 12.90 -8.07 31.10
N PRO A 233 12.66 -7.91 32.43
CA PRO A 233 12.01 -6.72 32.99
C PRO A 233 12.67 -5.38 32.62
N GLU A 234 13.98 -5.38 32.35
CA GLU A 234 14.73 -4.22 31.87
C GLU A 234 14.18 -3.66 30.54
N CYS A 235 13.63 -4.52 29.68
CA CYS A 235 13.06 -4.16 28.39
C CYS A 235 11.72 -3.42 28.51
N GLU A 236 11.05 -3.42 29.67
CA GLU A 236 9.78 -2.70 29.85
C GLU A 236 9.90 -1.20 29.67
N LYS A 237 11.04 -0.62 30.06
CA LYS A 237 11.30 0.80 29.86
C LYS A 237 11.47 1.14 28.38
N MET A 238 12.09 0.25 27.59
CA MET A 238 12.36 0.44 26.16
C MET A 238 11.12 0.19 25.30
N TYR A 239 10.31 -0.81 25.65
CA TYR A 239 9.07 -1.13 24.96
C TYR A 239 7.95 -0.11 25.23
N GLY A 240 8.09 0.68 26.30
CA GLY A 240 7.07 1.54 26.86
C GLY A 240 6.12 0.77 27.78
N ARG A 241 5.62 1.42 28.85
CA ARG A 241 4.75 0.79 29.86
C ARG A 241 3.59 0.06 29.17
N PHE A 242 3.64 -1.27 29.21
CA PHE A 242 2.50 -2.11 28.89
C PHE A 242 1.67 -2.21 30.16
N SER A 243 0.58 -1.43 30.25
CA SER A 243 -0.40 -1.64 31.31
C SER A 243 -1.08 -2.97 31.04
N ALA A 244 -0.59 -4.04 31.68
CA ALA A 244 -1.32 -5.30 31.79
C ALA A 244 -2.61 -5.15 32.64
N ALA A 245 -2.88 -3.95 33.20
CA ALA A 245 -4.08 -3.63 33.97
C ALA A 245 -5.25 -3.14 33.10
N LEU A 246 -5.35 -3.60 31.85
CA LEU A 246 -6.65 -3.70 31.22
C LEU A 246 -7.15 -5.10 31.54
N GLU A 247 -7.96 -5.19 32.61
CA GLU A 247 -8.92 -6.29 32.73
C GLU A 247 -9.47 -6.57 31.34
N VAL A 248 -9.29 -7.80 30.88
CA VAL A 248 -10.01 -8.28 29.72
C VAL A 248 -11.48 -8.20 30.10
N LYS A 249 -12.13 -7.06 29.82
CA LYS A 249 -13.58 -6.97 29.76
C LYS A 249 -13.98 -7.80 28.56
N SER A 250 -13.98 -9.11 28.78
CA SER A 250 -14.73 -10.03 27.96
C SER A 250 -16.11 -9.41 27.79
N LYS A 251 -16.52 -9.17 26.54
CA LYS A 251 -17.87 -8.66 26.22
C LYS A 251 -18.97 -9.63 26.69
N HIS A 252 -18.59 -10.80 27.19
CA HIS A 252 -19.44 -11.76 27.86
C HIS A 252 -18.97 -11.95 29.31
N PRO A 253 -19.82 -11.71 30.32
CA PRO A 253 -19.58 -12.17 31.68
C PRO A 253 -19.01 -13.59 31.70
N ALA A 254 -17.94 -13.81 32.46
CA ALA A 254 -17.39 -15.15 32.66
C ALA A 254 -18.49 -16.08 33.19
N GLY A 255 -18.75 -17.18 32.49
CA GLY A 255 -19.81 -18.13 32.85
C GLY A 255 -21.10 -18.05 32.02
N LEU A 256 -21.23 -17.13 31.05
CA LEU A 256 -22.39 -17.11 30.14
C LEU A 256 -22.57 -18.40 29.33
N TRP A 257 -21.47 -19.09 29.00
CA TRP A 257 -21.50 -20.42 28.37
C TRP A 257 -22.12 -21.50 29.27
N LYS A 258 -22.21 -21.28 30.59
CA LYS A 258 -22.94 -22.18 31.52
C LYS A 258 -24.45 -21.94 31.50
N LEU A 259 -24.91 -20.78 31.00
CA LEU A 259 -26.34 -20.45 30.83
C LEU A 259 -26.90 -21.01 29.51
N PHE A 260 -26.03 -21.19 28.49
CA PHE A 260 -26.35 -21.96 27.31
C PHE A 260 -26.30 -23.45 27.63
N LYS A 261 -27.39 -23.99 28.18
CA LYS A 261 -27.61 -25.44 28.09
C LYS A 261 -27.96 -25.75 26.63
N PRO A 262 -27.15 -26.51 25.87
CA PRO A 262 -27.57 -26.98 24.56
C PRO A 262 -28.90 -27.71 24.76
N GLN A 263 -29.88 -27.38 23.93
CA GLN A 263 -31.17 -28.06 23.94
C GLN A 263 -30.87 -29.53 23.65
N LYS A 264 -31.13 -30.41 24.62
CA LYS A 264 -31.01 -31.85 24.42
C LYS A 264 -32.11 -32.24 23.45
N PHE A 265 -31.79 -32.30 22.17
CA PHE A 265 -32.63 -33.01 21.22
C PHE A 265 -32.59 -34.48 21.65
N THR A 266 -33.73 -35.03 22.05
CA THR A 266 -33.88 -36.47 22.15
C THR A 266 -33.75 -36.99 20.74
N GLU A 267 -32.61 -37.58 20.40
CA GLU A 267 -32.43 -38.30 19.14
C GLU A 267 -33.55 -39.33 19.07
N THR A 268 -34.42 -39.19 18.07
CA THR A 268 -35.35 -40.26 17.73
C THR A 268 -34.55 -41.38 17.05
N ASP A 269 -35.02 -42.62 17.11
CA ASP A 269 -34.34 -43.75 16.43
C ASP A 269 -34.14 -43.48 14.93
N GLU A 270 -34.98 -42.63 14.34
CA GLU A 270 -34.87 -42.09 12.98
C GLU A 270 -33.61 -41.22 12.79
N ASP A 271 -33.29 -40.36 13.76
CA ASP A 271 -32.13 -39.44 13.71
C ASP A 271 -30.80 -40.22 13.79
N VAL A 272 -30.76 -41.28 14.60
CA VAL A 272 -29.60 -42.17 14.70
C VAL A 272 -29.38 -42.94 13.40
N LYS A 273 -30.48 -43.39 12.76
CA LYS A 273 -30.43 -44.10 11.47
C LYS A 273 -29.96 -43.17 10.35
N ASN A 274 -30.43 -41.92 10.34
CA ASN A 274 -30.01 -40.90 9.38
C ASN A 274 -28.54 -40.53 9.54
N MET A 275 -28.03 -40.40 10.77
CA MET A 275 -26.60 -40.15 11.02
C MET A 275 -25.71 -41.32 10.60
N LYS A 276 -26.12 -42.57 10.82
CA LYS A 276 -25.39 -43.75 10.33
C LYS A 276 -25.32 -43.78 8.80
N SER A 277 -26.45 -43.54 8.14
CA SER A 277 -26.53 -43.51 6.67
C SER A 277 -25.63 -42.41 6.07
N PHE A 278 -25.57 -41.25 6.72
CA PHE A 278 -24.67 -40.16 6.31
C PHE A 278 -23.19 -40.50 6.49
N MET A 279 -22.82 -41.19 7.57
CA MET A 279 -21.44 -41.62 7.83
C MET A 279 -20.98 -42.72 6.86
N GLU A 280 -21.87 -43.61 6.44
CA GLU A 280 -21.58 -44.67 5.46
C GLU A 280 -21.36 -44.12 4.05
N LEU A 281 -21.88 -42.93 3.72
CA LEU A 281 -21.63 -42.25 2.44
C LEU A 281 -20.27 -41.51 2.36
N LEU A 282 -19.56 -41.40 3.48
CA LEU A 282 -18.28 -40.69 3.59
C LEU A 282 -17.06 -41.64 3.60
N VAL A 283 -17.28 -42.95 3.47
CA VAL A 283 -16.25 -44.00 3.34
C VAL A 283 -16.37 -44.64 1.97
#